data_AF-A0A914D6B5-F1
#
_entry.id   AF-A0A914D6B5-F1
#
_cell.length_a   1.000
_cell.length_b   1.000
_cell.length_c   1.000
_cell.angle_alpha   90.00
_cell.angle_beta   90.00
_cell.angle_gamma   90.00
#
_symmetry.space_group_name_H-M   'P 1'
#
loop_
_entity.id
_entity.type
_entity.pdbx_description
1 polymer ?
#
loop_
_entity_poly.entity_id
_entity_poly.type
_entity_poly.pdbx_seq_one_letter_code
_entity_poly.pdbx_strand_id
1 'polypeptide(L)'
;MVHPMVQISEADSPTKSIASSASTSSLSGSLNDKNSNHKHSRSFPTLAISRSFNNGITEPCTPTLPAPIKSMKELSGLLRPSTRFAFSNLIVTLLRLDFYSTTDKYSSDFTNLALEILLKCSNFPEGTNRSLRAHLEIEGVTEDVAALIISIKEDPYIQAHGPIVLMVAFLKAIIETADYDSRYRVLLRHTAALLGILWDDFEEAEDTLTLSIIDEQYVESDTSRLAREKNAKRKKIKRYAMIGAATGLGGVLIGLTGGLAAPLVAGAATAIGLGSAAVIGTVAGSAIFGSTLGVAGAGLTGYKMKRRAGAIEEFVIESLTNELSLHVVLCVNGWIDNEASYAFQEPWVGLQMSREQYTLRYESSYLLELGKAMEYFMTMGLSIAVQQTLMQTILHGILTSIMWPMALVSAASVIDNPWNVCTVRAKAVGEELAEVLLARAHGKRPITLIGFSLGARVIYHCLMTMSQRSDCVGIIEDVVLLGAPVSASPKQWKQIAKVVGGRIINGYCNSDWLLRFLYRTMSVQASIAGTGPVDNKDEKKIVNFNLSHIVKGHLDYSKKLMEVLDSVGVKIDKTSIKLSNEAEQGEEASELVEKIALDDSDNKISS
;
A
#
# COMPACT_ATOMS: atom_id res chain seq x y z
N MET A 1 -4.20 80.37 6.82
CA MET A 1 -3.33 79.25 7.26
C MET A 1 -3.97 78.68 8.51
N VAL A 2 -4.47 77.46 8.40
CA VAL A 2 -5.86 77.12 8.76
C VAL A 2 -5.88 75.94 9.74
N HIS A 3 -6.53 76.18 10.89
CA HIS A 3 -7.45 75.32 11.67
C HIS A 3 -8.20 74.21 10.86
N PRO A 4 -9.02 73.30 11.44
CA PRO A 4 -9.13 72.80 12.83
C PRO A 4 -9.45 71.25 12.88
N MET A 5 -9.63 70.62 14.05
CA MET A 5 -10.91 70.15 14.70
C MET A 5 -11.91 69.38 13.80
N VAL A 6 -12.81 68.46 14.20
CA VAL A 6 -13.25 67.77 15.43
C VAL A 6 -14.35 66.76 14.97
N GLN A 7 -14.46 65.62 15.66
CA GLN A 7 -15.64 64.80 16.01
C GLN A 7 -16.88 64.54 15.10
N ILE A 8 -17.39 63.30 15.30
CA ILE A 8 -18.78 62.86 15.59
C ILE A 8 -19.83 62.67 14.47
N SER A 9 -20.29 61.40 14.43
CA SER A 9 -21.63 60.77 14.28
C SER A 9 -22.74 61.25 13.31
N GLU A 10 -23.49 60.21 12.84
CA GLU A 10 -24.94 60.15 12.57
C GLU A 10 -25.52 61.08 11.48
N ALA A 11 -26.61 60.82 10.77
CA ALA A 11 -27.49 59.69 10.47
C ALA A 11 -28.43 60.17 9.32
N ASP A 12 -29.32 59.28 8.87
CA ASP A 12 -30.63 59.53 8.24
C ASP A 12 -30.81 59.82 6.74
N SER A 13 -31.27 58.75 6.03
CA SER A 13 -32.58 58.57 5.34
C SER A 13 -33.01 59.56 4.20
N PRO A 14 -34.11 59.37 3.40
CA PRO A 14 -35.22 58.40 3.52
C PRO A 14 -35.84 57.77 2.23
N THR A 15 -36.60 56.68 2.45
CA THR A 15 -37.90 56.21 1.87
C THR A 15 -38.33 56.40 0.40
N LYS A 16 -38.85 55.31 -0.22
CA LYS A 16 -40.28 55.04 -0.60
C LYS A 16 -40.38 53.73 -1.42
N SER A 17 -40.92 52.64 -0.88
CA SER A 17 -42.32 52.15 -0.97
C SER A 17 -42.82 51.75 -2.37
N ILE A 18 -43.23 50.48 -2.55
CA ILE A 18 -44.55 50.05 -3.03
C ILE A 18 -44.77 48.60 -2.57
N ALA A 19 -45.97 48.34 -2.07
CA ALA A 19 -46.46 47.11 -1.48
C ALA A 19 -47.55 46.46 -2.36
N SER A 20 -47.68 45.14 -2.27
CA SER A 20 -48.91 44.31 -2.36
C SER A 20 -48.48 42.85 -2.52
N SER A 21 -49.02 41.80 -1.90
CA SER A 21 -50.15 41.58 -1.00
C SER A 21 -50.10 40.08 -0.61
N ALA A 22 -50.32 39.77 0.68
CA ALA A 22 -51.22 38.73 1.24
C ALA A 22 -51.73 37.63 0.30
N SER A 23 -51.88 36.34 0.64
CA SER A 23 -52.09 35.56 1.88
C SER A 23 -52.26 34.09 1.40
N THR A 24 -51.93 33.00 2.10
CA THR A 24 -52.65 32.31 3.20
C THR A 24 -51.94 30.95 3.35
N SER A 25 -51.28 30.64 4.46
CA SER A 25 -51.77 29.85 5.61
C SER A 25 -52.06 28.37 5.35
N SER A 26 -51.29 27.48 6.01
CA SER A 26 -51.80 26.51 7.01
C SER A 26 -50.62 25.68 7.56
N LEU A 27 -50.30 25.86 8.86
CA LEU A 27 -50.41 24.87 9.96
C LEU A 27 -49.50 23.63 9.78
N SER A 28 -48.68 23.17 10.72
CA SER A 28 -48.55 23.36 12.17
C SER A 28 -47.42 22.44 12.64
N GLY A 29 -46.66 22.79 13.69
CA GLY A 29 -45.91 21.77 14.45
C GLY A 29 -44.57 22.17 15.08
N SER A 30 -44.66 22.92 16.19
CA SER A 30 -43.80 22.90 17.40
C SER A 30 -42.26 22.84 17.30
N LEU A 31 -41.63 23.88 17.86
CA LEU A 31 -40.24 23.92 18.32
C LEU A 31 -39.99 22.97 19.50
N ASN A 32 -38.77 22.39 19.55
CA ASN A 32 -37.81 22.60 20.65
C ASN A 32 -36.42 22.00 20.31
N ASP A 33 -35.51 22.87 19.86
CA ASP A 33 -34.17 23.14 20.43
C ASP A 33 -33.37 22.02 21.12
N LYS A 34 -32.23 21.59 20.53
CA LYS A 34 -30.88 22.19 20.71
C LYS A 34 -29.72 21.24 20.32
N ASN A 35 -28.70 21.85 19.71
CA ASN A 35 -27.30 21.43 19.51
C ASN A 35 -26.97 20.36 18.45
N SER A 36 -26.81 20.81 17.20
CA SER A 36 -26.03 20.10 16.17
C SER A 36 -24.86 20.97 15.68
N ASN A 37 -23.63 20.63 16.09
CA ASN A 37 -22.42 21.05 15.40
C ASN A 37 -21.99 19.91 14.47
N HIS A 38 -22.58 19.83 13.28
CA HIS A 38 -22.11 18.96 12.21
C HIS A 38 -21.17 19.74 11.29
N LYS A 39 -19.87 19.40 11.32
CA LYS A 39 -18.95 19.67 10.21
C LYS A 39 -19.06 18.49 9.23
N HIS A 40 -19.42 18.81 7.99
CA HIS A 40 -19.42 17.89 6.87
C HIS A 40 -18.01 17.31 6.63
N SER A 41 -17.81 16.06 7.01
CA SER A 41 -16.82 15.17 6.42
C SER A 41 -17.55 14.31 5.39
N ARG A 42 -17.26 14.50 4.09
CA ARG A 42 -17.69 13.55 3.06
C ARG A 42 -16.71 12.37 3.06
N SER A 43 -16.89 11.48 4.04
CA SER A 43 -16.35 10.11 3.96
C SER A 43 -17.20 9.31 2.97
N PHE A 44 -16.55 8.54 2.10
CA PHE A 44 -17.22 7.58 1.23
C PHE A 44 -18.03 6.59 2.10
N PRO A 45 -19.31 6.33 1.77
CA PRO A 45 -20.10 5.35 2.50
C PRO A 45 -19.64 3.93 2.15
N THR A 46 -19.18 3.19 3.15
CA THR A 46 -19.10 1.72 3.10
C THR A 46 -20.54 1.21 3.11
N LEU A 47 -21.05 0.78 1.96
CA LEU A 47 -22.35 0.11 1.87
C LEU A 47 -22.23 -1.26 2.54
N ALA A 48 -22.68 -1.36 3.79
CA ALA A 48 -22.94 -2.63 4.45
C ALA A 48 -24.18 -3.28 3.79
N ILE A 49 -23.95 -4.16 2.82
CA ILE A 49 -25.02 -4.99 2.25
C ILE A 49 -25.29 -6.14 3.22
N SER A 50 -26.39 -6.02 3.98
CA SER A 50 -26.98 -7.10 4.76
C SER A 50 -27.39 -8.25 3.83
N ARG A 51 -26.65 -9.36 3.83
CA ARG A 51 -27.08 -10.62 3.19
C ARG A 51 -28.24 -11.22 3.99
N SER A 52 -29.46 -11.08 3.49
CA SER A 52 -30.58 -11.95 3.90
C SER A 52 -30.33 -13.32 3.24
N PHE A 53 -29.97 -14.32 4.04
CA PHE A 53 -29.86 -15.71 3.59
C PHE A 53 -31.26 -16.22 3.22
N ASN A 54 -31.50 -16.46 1.94
CA ASN A 54 -32.61 -17.27 1.48
C ASN A 54 -32.01 -18.57 0.90
N ASN A 55 -32.32 -19.70 1.54
CA ASN A 55 -31.81 -21.03 1.20
C ASN A 55 -32.44 -21.56 -0.09
N GLY A 56 -31.97 -21.07 -1.23
CA GLY A 56 -32.17 -21.67 -2.54
C GLY A 56 -30.80 -21.86 -3.20
N ILE A 57 -30.43 -23.11 -3.49
CA ILE A 57 -29.19 -23.44 -4.19
C ILE A 57 -29.30 -22.88 -5.61
N THR A 58 -28.69 -21.71 -5.82
CA THR A 58 -28.28 -21.22 -7.14
C THR A 58 -26.80 -20.94 -7.03
N GLU A 59 -25.99 -21.64 -7.84
CA GLU A 59 -24.55 -21.41 -7.93
C GLU A 59 -24.26 -19.91 -8.13
N PRO A 60 -23.28 -19.32 -7.43
CA PRO A 60 -22.85 -17.97 -7.73
C PRO A 60 -22.25 -17.95 -9.14
N CYS A 61 -22.92 -17.24 -10.06
CA CYS A 61 -22.39 -16.98 -11.39
C CYS A 61 -21.22 -16.01 -11.25
N THR A 62 -20.01 -16.51 -11.00
CA THR A 62 -18.78 -15.75 -11.16
C THR A 62 -18.68 -15.34 -12.64
N PRO A 63 -18.54 -14.05 -12.97
CA PRO A 63 -18.31 -13.64 -14.34
C PRO A 63 -16.91 -14.15 -14.76
N THR A 64 -16.86 -15.35 -15.33
CA THR A 64 -15.65 -15.87 -15.94
C THR A 64 -15.31 -14.97 -17.12
N LEU A 65 -14.14 -14.32 -17.06
CA LEU A 65 -13.65 -13.52 -18.18
C LEU A 65 -13.60 -14.43 -19.43
N PRO A 66 -14.21 -14.05 -20.56
CA PRO A 66 -14.12 -14.86 -21.77
C PRO A 66 -12.67 -14.88 -22.24
N ALA A 67 -12.04 -16.05 -22.20
CA ALA A 67 -10.74 -16.28 -22.81
C ALA A 67 -10.90 -16.45 -24.34
N PRO A 68 -10.05 -15.81 -25.18
CA PRO A 68 -8.95 -14.92 -24.82
C PRO A 68 -9.39 -13.49 -24.48
N ILE A 69 -8.63 -12.83 -23.59
CA ILE A 69 -8.82 -11.42 -23.21
C ILE A 69 -8.65 -10.54 -24.44
N LYS A 70 -9.74 -9.92 -24.89
CA LYS A 70 -9.74 -9.04 -26.07
C LYS A 70 -8.99 -7.74 -25.79
N SER A 71 -8.16 -7.32 -26.72
CA SER A 71 -7.57 -5.97 -26.77
C SER A 71 -8.63 -4.89 -26.96
N MET A 72 -8.30 -3.66 -26.59
CA MET A 72 -9.21 -2.52 -26.79
C MET A 72 -9.55 -2.31 -28.28
N LYS A 73 -8.63 -2.62 -29.18
CA LYS A 73 -8.85 -2.57 -30.63
C LYS A 73 -9.88 -3.61 -31.09
N GLU A 74 -9.83 -4.83 -30.56
CA GLU A 74 -10.82 -5.88 -30.87
C GLU A 74 -12.19 -5.54 -30.30
N LEU A 75 -12.24 -4.99 -29.09
CA LEU A 75 -13.48 -4.47 -28.50
C LEU A 75 -14.05 -3.30 -29.30
N SER A 76 -13.20 -2.51 -29.96
CA SER A 76 -13.66 -1.33 -30.67
C SER A 76 -14.63 -1.61 -31.83
N GLY A 77 -14.56 -2.81 -32.41
CA GLY A 77 -15.49 -3.29 -33.44
C GLY A 77 -16.79 -3.88 -32.88
N LEU A 78 -16.84 -4.18 -31.58
CA LEU A 78 -17.99 -4.81 -30.92
C LEU A 78 -18.85 -3.80 -30.14
N LEU A 79 -18.26 -2.68 -29.74
CA LEU A 79 -18.90 -1.63 -28.94
C LEU A 79 -19.50 -0.53 -29.81
N ARG A 80 -20.60 0.07 -29.37
CA ARG A 80 -21.15 1.26 -30.02
C ARG A 80 -20.14 2.42 -29.94
N PRO A 81 -20.06 3.31 -30.96
CA PRO A 81 -19.19 4.48 -30.90
C PRO A 81 -19.45 5.38 -29.68
N SER A 82 -20.71 5.50 -29.25
CA SER A 82 -21.10 6.25 -28.05
C SER A 82 -20.51 5.65 -26.78
N THR A 83 -20.51 4.33 -26.65
CA THR A 83 -19.93 3.59 -25.51
C THR A 83 -18.42 3.80 -25.41
N ARG A 84 -17.71 3.70 -26.54
CA ARG A 84 -16.26 3.95 -26.60
C ARG A 84 -15.93 5.37 -26.17
N PHE A 85 -16.67 6.34 -26.70
CA PHE A 85 -16.50 7.74 -26.35
C PHE A 85 -16.81 7.97 -24.87
N ALA A 86 -17.92 7.42 -24.36
CA ALA A 86 -18.34 7.57 -22.97
C ALA A 86 -17.30 6.99 -22.00
N PHE A 87 -16.77 5.81 -22.28
CA PHE A 87 -15.69 5.22 -21.48
C PHE A 87 -14.42 6.07 -21.53
N SER A 88 -14.01 6.51 -22.72
CA SER A 88 -12.81 7.35 -22.85
C SER A 88 -12.98 8.67 -22.10
N ASN A 89 -14.13 9.29 -22.20
CA ASN A 89 -14.42 10.55 -21.53
C ASN A 89 -14.51 10.40 -20.01
N LEU A 90 -15.02 9.27 -19.53
CA LEU A 90 -15.00 8.91 -18.11
C LEU A 90 -13.56 8.83 -17.58
N ILE A 91 -12.67 8.14 -18.31
CA ILE A 91 -11.25 8.05 -17.96
C ILE A 91 -10.58 9.43 -17.97
N VAL A 92 -10.81 10.26 -18.98
CA VAL A 92 -10.26 11.63 -19.03
C VAL A 92 -10.77 12.48 -17.87
N THR A 93 -12.05 12.35 -17.52
CA THR A 93 -12.63 13.05 -16.38
C THR A 93 -11.96 12.64 -15.07
N LEU A 94 -11.68 11.35 -14.86
CA LEU A 94 -10.95 10.86 -13.69
C LEU A 94 -9.48 11.32 -13.69
N LEU A 95 -8.79 11.24 -14.83
CA LEU A 95 -7.41 11.76 -14.97
C LEU A 95 -7.33 13.23 -14.56
N ARG A 96 -8.32 14.03 -14.96
CA ARG A 96 -8.41 15.45 -14.62
C ARG A 96 -8.68 15.67 -13.12
N LEU A 97 -9.62 14.95 -12.54
CA LEU A 97 -10.07 15.18 -11.16
C LEU A 97 -9.08 14.67 -10.12
N ASP A 98 -8.42 13.54 -10.38
CA ASP A 98 -7.61 12.85 -9.39
C ASP A 98 -6.11 13.10 -9.55
N PHE A 99 -5.65 13.37 -10.78
CA PHE A 99 -4.22 13.41 -11.06
C PHE A 99 -3.75 14.71 -11.67
N TYR A 100 -4.52 15.36 -12.54
CA TYR A 100 -4.05 16.52 -13.32
C TYR A 100 -3.71 17.73 -12.45
N SER A 101 -2.54 18.32 -12.72
CA SER A 101 -2.06 19.54 -12.10
C SER A 101 -1.16 20.29 -13.06
N THR A 102 -1.47 21.57 -13.29
CA THR A 102 -0.65 22.47 -14.13
C THR A 102 0.67 22.86 -13.48
N THR A 103 0.80 22.67 -12.17
CA THR A 103 1.99 23.04 -11.39
C THR A 103 2.96 21.89 -11.17
N ASP A 104 2.50 20.65 -11.33
CA ASP A 104 3.30 19.45 -11.10
C ASP A 104 3.56 18.71 -12.41
N LYS A 105 4.81 18.80 -12.87
CA LYS A 105 5.26 18.15 -14.10
C LYS A 105 5.02 16.63 -14.09
N TYR A 106 5.21 15.96 -12.95
CA TYR A 106 5.06 14.50 -12.87
C TYR A 106 3.62 14.05 -13.06
N SER A 107 2.70 14.85 -12.54
CA SER A 107 1.26 14.70 -12.74
C SER A 107 0.91 14.92 -14.21
N SER A 108 1.34 16.05 -14.80
CA SER A 108 1.07 16.38 -16.20
C SER A 108 1.62 15.33 -17.17
N ASP A 109 2.87 14.91 -16.99
CA ASP A 109 3.53 13.91 -17.85
C ASP A 109 2.75 12.57 -17.81
N PHE A 110 2.29 12.16 -16.62
CA PHE A 110 1.48 10.95 -16.45
C PHE A 110 0.11 11.07 -17.11
N THR A 111 -0.63 12.15 -16.87
CA THR A 111 -1.97 12.32 -17.44
C THR A 111 -1.94 12.38 -18.97
N ASN A 112 -0.91 13.02 -19.54
CA ASN A 112 -0.72 13.07 -20.99
C ASN A 112 -0.37 11.69 -21.55
N LEU A 113 0.52 10.93 -20.89
CA LEU A 113 0.85 9.57 -21.33
C LEU A 113 -0.38 8.65 -21.25
N ALA A 114 -1.13 8.70 -20.15
CA ALA A 114 -2.35 7.90 -19.96
C ALA A 114 -3.40 8.23 -21.04
N LEU A 115 -3.59 9.52 -21.34
CA LEU A 115 -4.47 9.97 -22.41
C LEU A 115 -4.00 9.45 -23.78
N GLU A 116 -2.71 9.55 -24.11
CA GLU A 116 -2.20 9.07 -25.39
C GLU A 116 -2.34 7.56 -25.56
N ILE A 117 -2.20 6.76 -24.49
CA ILE A 117 -2.49 5.32 -24.51
C ILE A 117 -3.97 5.10 -24.83
N LEU A 118 -4.87 5.81 -24.13
CA LEU A 118 -6.31 5.72 -24.32
C LEU A 118 -6.76 6.09 -25.75
N LEU A 119 -6.22 7.18 -26.32
CA LEU A 119 -6.57 7.63 -27.66
C LEU A 119 -6.09 6.64 -28.72
N LYS A 120 -4.87 6.10 -28.57
CA LYS A 120 -4.32 5.08 -29.48
C LYS A 120 -5.12 3.78 -29.45
N CYS A 121 -5.63 3.38 -28.29
CA CYS A 121 -6.36 2.13 -28.15
C CYS A 121 -7.85 2.25 -28.54
N SER A 122 -8.42 3.46 -28.50
CA SER A 122 -9.83 3.71 -28.82
C SER A 122 -10.11 3.95 -30.32
N ASN A 123 -9.09 4.34 -31.09
CA ASN A 123 -9.13 4.53 -32.55
C ASN A 123 -10.24 5.50 -33.01
N PHE A 124 -10.29 6.70 -32.43
CA PHE A 124 -11.24 7.74 -32.83
C PHE A 124 -10.72 8.60 -34.01
N PRO A 125 -11.62 9.29 -34.74
CA PRO A 125 -11.24 10.36 -35.64
C PRO A 125 -10.50 11.48 -34.92
N GLU A 126 -9.61 12.19 -35.63
CA GLU A 126 -8.76 13.21 -34.99
C GLU A 126 -9.51 14.40 -34.40
N GLY A 127 -10.71 14.70 -34.91
CA GLY A 127 -11.58 15.72 -34.29
C GLY A 127 -11.97 15.34 -32.86
N THR A 128 -12.32 14.07 -32.63
CA THR A 128 -12.68 13.54 -31.31
C THR A 128 -11.46 13.50 -30.38
N ASN A 129 -10.30 13.06 -30.88
CA ASN A 129 -9.06 13.06 -30.09
C ASN A 129 -8.70 14.48 -29.62
N ARG A 130 -8.85 15.49 -30.48
CA ARG A 130 -8.62 16.90 -30.12
C ARG A 130 -9.57 17.37 -29.01
N SER A 131 -10.85 16.97 -29.07
CA SER A 131 -11.83 17.30 -28.03
C SER A 131 -11.47 16.66 -26.68
N LEU A 132 -11.04 15.39 -26.68
CA LEU A 132 -10.64 14.70 -25.45
C LEU A 132 -9.36 15.28 -24.84
N ARG A 133 -8.39 15.72 -25.67
CA ARG A 133 -7.20 16.46 -25.20
C ARG A 133 -7.59 17.79 -24.57
N ALA A 134 -8.47 18.55 -25.20
CA ALA A 134 -8.97 19.80 -24.63
C ALA A 134 -9.69 19.56 -23.29
N HIS A 135 -10.46 18.47 -23.16
CA HIS A 135 -11.17 18.15 -21.92
C HIS A 135 -10.24 17.93 -20.72
N LEU A 136 -9.05 17.36 -20.93
CA LEU A 136 -8.06 17.20 -19.88
C LEU A 136 -7.58 18.57 -19.33
N GLU A 137 -7.48 19.58 -20.20
CA GLU A 137 -6.95 20.92 -19.88
C GLU A 137 -8.03 21.91 -19.40
N ILE A 138 -9.31 21.65 -19.69
CA ILE A 138 -10.41 22.56 -19.33
C ILE A 138 -10.68 22.54 -17.83
N GLU A 139 -10.54 23.69 -17.18
CA GLU A 139 -11.01 23.94 -15.81
C GLU A 139 -12.53 24.22 -15.78
N GLY A 140 -13.25 23.61 -14.84
CA GLY A 140 -14.59 24.07 -14.42
C GLY A 140 -15.82 23.46 -15.09
N VAL A 141 -15.69 22.63 -16.14
CA VAL A 141 -16.84 21.88 -16.72
C VAL A 141 -16.72 20.40 -16.39
N THR A 142 -17.44 19.94 -15.37
CA THR A 142 -17.66 18.51 -15.14
C THR A 142 -18.78 18.04 -16.05
N GLU A 143 -18.47 17.16 -17.00
CA GLU A 143 -19.51 16.46 -17.75
C GLU A 143 -20.39 15.65 -16.80
N ASP A 144 -21.60 15.32 -17.27
CA ASP A 144 -22.51 14.46 -16.53
C ASP A 144 -21.95 13.03 -16.49
N VAL A 145 -21.17 12.75 -15.44
CA VAL A 145 -20.58 11.43 -15.17
C VAL A 145 -21.65 10.35 -15.14
N ALA A 146 -22.87 10.66 -14.66
CA ALA A 146 -23.97 9.69 -14.64
C ALA A 146 -24.42 9.34 -16.06
N ALA A 147 -24.54 10.33 -16.96
CA ALA A 147 -24.88 10.09 -18.36
C ALA A 147 -23.82 9.21 -19.06
N LEU A 148 -22.52 9.44 -18.78
CA LEU A 148 -21.44 8.59 -19.31
C LEU A 148 -21.59 7.14 -18.83
N ILE A 149 -21.81 6.94 -17.53
CA ILE A 149 -21.98 5.59 -16.95
C ILE A 149 -23.21 4.89 -17.54
N ILE A 150 -24.34 5.60 -17.69
CA ILE A 150 -25.56 5.06 -18.31
C ILE A 150 -25.28 4.64 -19.76
N SER A 151 -24.66 5.51 -20.56
CA SER A 151 -24.31 5.19 -21.95
C SER A 151 -23.42 3.96 -22.07
N ILE A 152 -22.51 3.73 -21.11
CA ILE A 152 -21.66 2.54 -21.07
C ILE A 152 -22.49 1.30 -20.75
N LYS A 153 -23.34 1.36 -19.72
CA LYS A 153 -24.15 0.22 -19.24
C LYS A 153 -25.29 -0.18 -20.17
N GLU A 154 -25.74 0.73 -21.05
CA GLU A 154 -26.76 0.45 -22.05
C GLU A 154 -26.23 -0.28 -23.30
N ASP A 155 -24.91 -0.47 -23.42
CA ASP A 155 -24.33 -1.13 -24.59
C ASP A 155 -24.66 -2.64 -24.58
N PRO A 156 -25.22 -3.21 -25.67
CA PRO A 156 -25.60 -4.62 -25.70
C PRO A 156 -24.44 -5.57 -25.36
N TYR A 157 -23.22 -5.24 -25.78
CA TYR A 157 -22.05 -6.05 -25.48
C TYR A 157 -21.66 -5.96 -24.00
N ILE A 158 -21.77 -4.77 -23.41
CA ILE A 158 -21.50 -4.55 -21.98
C ILE A 158 -22.57 -5.19 -21.10
N GLN A 159 -23.83 -5.20 -21.53
CA GLN A 159 -24.90 -5.93 -20.83
C GLN A 159 -24.68 -7.44 -20.83
N ALA A 160 -24.10 -7.97 -21.92
CA ALA A 160 -23.82 -9.41 -22.04
C ALA A 160 -22.56 -9.85 -21.28
N HIS A 161 -21.49 -9.03 -21.27
CA HIS A 161 -20.17 -9.44 -20.76
C HIS A 161 -19.70 -8.67 -19.51
N GLY A 162 -20.46 -7.66 -19.08
CA GLY A 162 -20.12 -6.79 -17.97
C GLY A 162 -19.12 -5.67 -18.35
N PRO A 163 -19.09 -4.56 -17.60
CA PRO A 163 -18.18 -3.43 -17.87
C PRO A 163 -16.71 -3.72 -17.58
N ILE A 164 -16.41 -4.82 -16.87
CA ILE A 164 -15.04 -5.25 -16.53
C ILE A 164 -14.18 -5.51 -17.77
N VAL A 165 -14.78 -5.88 -18.91
CA VAL A 165 -14.05 -6.10 -20.16
C VAL A 165 -13.36 -4.83 -20.67
N LEU A 166 -13.93 -3.64 -20.42
CA LEU A 166 -13.32 -2.36 -20.78
C LEU A 166 -12.10 -2.07 -19.91
N MET A 167 -12.21 -2.38 -18.63
CA MET A 167 -11.16 -2.20 -17.62
C MET A 167 -9.93 -3.05 -17.94
N VAL A 168 -10.14 -4.35 -18.17
CA VAL A 168 -9.06 -5.29 -18.46
C VAL A 168 -8.41 -4.99 -19.81
N ALA A 169 -9.19 -4.59 -20.81
CA ALA A 169 -8.64 -4.19 -22.10
C ALA A 169 -7.80 -2.91 -22.03
N PHE A 170 -8.18 -1.97 -21.16
CA PHE A 170 -7.38 -0.78 -20.89
C PHE A 170 -6.10 -1.11 -20.12
N LEU A 171 -6.18 -1.98 -19.09
CA LEU A 171 -5.00 -2.51 -18.38
C LEU A 171 -4.02 -3.19 -19.34
N LYS A 172 -4.51 -4.05 -20.23
CA LYS A 172 -3.71 -4.70 -21.27
C LYS A 172 -3.00 -3.66 -22.16
N ALA A 173 -3.72 -2.63 -22.61
CA ALA A 173 -3.13 -1.55 -23.41
C ALA A 173 -2.06 -0.75 -22.65
N ILE A 174 -2.24 -0.53 -21.34
CA ILE A 174 -1.24 0.11 -20.47
C ILE A 174 0.03 -0.74 -20.42
N ILE A 175 -0.08 -2.03 -20.09
CA ILE A 175 1.07 -2.94 -19.95
C ILE A 175 1.82 -3.11 -21.28
N GLU A 176 1.11 -3.13 -22.41
CA GLU A 176 1.72 -3.23 -23.74
C GLU A 176 2.49 -1.94 -24.15
N THR A 177 2.15 -0.79 -23.57
CA THR A 177 2.65 0.52 -24.03
C THR A 177 3.57 1.21 -23.02
N ALA A 178 3.40 0.97 -21.72
CA ALA A 178 4.05 1.71 -20.64
C ALA A 178 4.29 0.84 -19.39
N ASP A 179 5.04 1.40 -18.45
CA ASP A 179 5.22 0.81 -17.12
C ASP A 179 3.89 0.82 -16.33
N TYR A 180 3.62 -0.22 -15.55
CA TYR A 180 2.41 -0.30 -14.74
C TYR A 180 2.54 0.53 -13.46
N ASP A 181 2.48 1.84 -13.64
CA ASP A 181 2.56 2.84 -12.58
C ASP A 181 1.41 2.69 -11.55
N SER A 182 1.70 2.89 -10.27
CA SER A 182 0.70 2.89 -9.19
C SER A 182 -0.54 3.75 -9.45
N ARG A 183 -0.38 4.87 -10.16
CA ARG A 183 -1.47 5.79 -10.50
C ARG A 183 -2.45 5.18 -11.51
N TYR A 184 -2.00 4.27 -12.38
CA TYR A 184 -2.90 3.51 -13.24
C TYR A 184 -3.80 2.58 -12.42
N ARG A 185 -3.24 1.86 -11.44
CA ARG A 185 -4.05 0.98 -10.57
C ARG A 185 -5.07 1.77 -9.74
N VAL A 186 -4.70 2.96 -9.25
CA VAL A 186 -5.64 3.89 -8.58
C VAL A 186 -6.72 4.41 -9.54
N LEU A 187 -6.36 4.83 -10.76
CA LEU A 187 -7.31 5.23 -11.79
C LEU A 187 -8.29 4.10 -12.11
N LEU A 188 -7.79 2.88 -12.23
CA LEU A 188 -8.60 1.69 -12.50
C LEU A 188 -9.55 1.40 -11.31
N ARG A 189 -9.08 1.56 -10.08
CA ARG A 189 -9.90 1.44 -8.85
C ARG A 189 -11.06 2.44 -8.82
N HIS A 190 -10.80 3.69 -9.15
CA HIS A 190 -11.85 4.72 -9.22
C HIS A 190 -12.83 4.46 -10.37
N THR A 191 -12.32 4.00 -11.52
CA THR A 191 -13.18 3.64 -12.66
C THR A 191 -14.08 2.45 -12.33
N ALA A 192 -13.54 1.41 -11.66
CA ALA A 192 -14.31 0.27 -11.18
C ALA A 192 -15.44 0.70 -10.24
N ALA A 193 -15.13 1.59 -9.29
CA ALA A 193 -16.13 2.13 -8.36
C ALA A 193 -17.26 2.89 -9.09
N LEU A 194 -16.95 3.71 -10.11
CA LEU A 194 -17.96 4.43 -10.91
C LEU A 194 -18.80 3.49 -11.78
N LEU A 195 -18.20 2.42 -12.30
CA LEU A 195 -18.92 1.43 -13.10
C LEU A 195 -19.70 0.43 -12.24
N GLY A 196 -19.50 0.43 -10.92
CA GLY A 196 -20.13 -0.50 -9.98
C GLY A 196 -19.55 -1.92 -10.09
N ILE A 197 -18.26 -2.03 -10.37
CA ILE A 197 -17.50 -3.28 -10.39
C ILE A 197 -16.87 -3.47 -9.00
N LEU A 198 -17.01 -4.65 -8.41
CA LEU A 198 -16.32 -4.96 -7.17
C LEU A 198 -14.82 -5.02 -7.44
N TRP A 199 -14.02 -4.42 -6.55
CA TRP A 199 -12.57 -4.40 -6.74
C TRP A 199 -11.97 -5.80 -6.75
N ASP A 200 -12.50 -6.72 -5.95
CA ASP A 200 -12.10 -8.13 -5.93
C ASP A 200 -12.22 -8.80 -7.32
N ASP A 201 -13.32 -8.54 -8.04
CA ASP A 201 -13.53 -9.09 -9.38
C ASP A 201 -12.48 -8.55 -10.37
N PHE A 202 -12.05 -7.29 -10.20
CA PHE A 202 -11.00 -6.69 -11.01
C PHE A 202 -9.62 -7.25 -10.67
N GLU A 203 -9.31 -7.46 -9.39
CA GLU A 203 -8.06 -8.11 -8.96
C GLU A 203 -7.94 -9.52 -9.55
N GLU A 204 -9.03 -10.30 -9.51
CA GLU A 204 -9.06 -11.63 -10.13
C GLU A 204 -8.81 -11.56 -11.65
N ALA A 205 -9.36 -10.55 -12.33
CA ALA A 205 -9.13 -10.32 -13.75
C ALA A 205 -7.68 -9.86 -14.06
N GLU A 206 -7.09 -9.03 -13.19
CA GLU A 206 -5.69 -8.60 -13.23
C GLU A 206 -4.74 -9.80 -13.07
N ASP A 207 -5.03 -10.70 -12.14
CA ASP A 207 -4.28 -11.93 -11.94
C ASP A 207 -4.43 -12.89 -13.13
N THR A 208 -5.65 -13.03 -13.68
CA THR A 208 -5.89 -13.83 -14.89
C THR A 208 -5.12 -13.28 -16.09
N LEU A 209 -5.06 -11.95 -16.24
CA LEU A 209 -4.25 -11.30 -17.26
C LEU A 209 -2.76 -11.60 -17.04
N THR A 210 -2.30 -11.56 -15.79
CA THR A 210 -0.92 -11.91 -15.42
C THR A 210 -0.57 -13.33 -15.85
N LEU A 211 -1.43 -14.31 -15.56
CA LEU A 211 -1.25 -15.70 -15.99
C LEU A 211 -1.24 -15.84 -17.51
N SER A 212 -2.16 -15.18 -18.22
CA SER A 212 -2.19 -15.22 -19.69
C SER A 212 -0.92 -14.67 -20.33
N ILE A 213 -0.36 -13.60 -19.75
CA ILE A 213 0.90 -13.00 -20.18
C ILE A 213 2.08 -13.96 -19.93
N ILE A 214 2.09 -14.61 -18.77
CA ILE A 214 3.13 -15.59 -18.42
C ILE A 214 3.08 -16.79 -19.37
N ASP A 215 1.87 -17.33 -19.62
CA ASP A 215 1.65 -18.48 -20.50
C ASP A 215 1.99 -18.17 -21.97
N GLU A 216 1.60 -16.99 -22.48
CA GLU A 216 2.00 -16.52 -23.82
C GLU A 216 3.53 -16.43 -23.97
N GLN A 217 4.24 -16.15 -22.88
CA GLN A 217 5.69 -16.04 -22.86
C GLN A 217 6.41 -17.36 -22.52
N TYR A 218 5.72 -18.37 -21.97
CA TYR A 218 6.25 -19.71 -21.71
C TYR A 218 6.30 -20.58 -22.98
N VAL A 219 6.82 -20.00 -24.06
CA VAL A 219 7.41 -20.76 -25.17
C VAL A 219 8.92 -20.71 -24.95
N GLU A 220 9.53 -21.82 -24.50
CA GLU A 220 10.97 -21.91 -24.31
C GLU A 220 11.68 -21.51 -25.62
N SER A 221 12.20 -20.27 -25.69
CA SER A 221 12.92 -19.84 -26.89
C SER A 221 14.17 -20.73 -27.04
N ASP A 222 14.42 -21.25 -28.25
CA ASP A 222 15.58 -22.10 -28.52
C ASP A 222 16.90 -21.46 -28.05
N THR A 223 16.96 -20.12 -28.02
CA THR A 223 18.11 -19.36 -27.53
C THR A 223 18.33 -19.51 -26.01
N SER A 224 17.25 -19.57 -25.21
CA SER A 224 17.29 -19.77 -23.75
C SER A 224 17.68 -21.21 -23.40
N ARG A 225 17.16 -22.19 -24.15
CA ARG A 225 17.56 -23.61 -24.04
C ARG A 225 19.04 -23.80 -24.38
N LEU A 226 19.50 -23.22 -25.49
CA LEU A 226 20.90 -23.24 -25.91
C LEU A 226 21.82 -22.50 -24.93
N ALA A 227 21.38 -21.41 -24.31
CA ALA A 227 22.13 -20.69 -23.29
C ALA A 227 22.26 -21.51 -21.99
N ARG A 228 21.18 -22.18 -21.55
CA ARG A 228 21.18 -23.08 -20.39
C ARG A 228 22.07 -24.29 -20.64
N GLU A 229 22.02 -24.88 -21.84
CA GLU A 229 22.92 -25.96 -22.24
C GLU A 229 24.38 -25.52 -22.33
N LYS A 230 24.68 -24.35 -22.91
CA LYS A 230 26.03 -23.79 -22.96
C LYS A 230 26.57 -23.50 -21.55
N ASN A 231 25.73 -22.98 -20.66
CA ASN A 231 26.09 -22.74 -19.26
C ASN A 231 26.27 -24.05 -18.47
N ALA A 232 25.45 -25.06 -18.71
CA ALA A 232 25.61 -26.40 -18.14
C ALA A 232 26.89 -27.09 -18.67
N LYS A 233 27.18 -26.97 -19.97
CA LYS A 233 28.43 -27.44 -20.58
C LYS A 233 29.65 -26.72 -20.01
N ARG A 234 29.60 -25.39 -19.83
CA ARG A 234 30.66 -24.60 -19.17
C ARG A 234 30.86 -24.98 -17.70
N LYS A 235 29.78 -25.22 -16.95
CA LYS A 235 29.86 -25.72 -15.55
C LYS A 235 30.48 -27.11 -15.49
N LYS A 236 30.12 -28.01 -16.41
CA LYS A 236 30.77 -29.34 -16.54
C LYS A 236 32.25 -29.22 -16.89
N ILE A 237 32.62 -28.41 -17.89
CA ILE A 237 34.01 -28.18 -18.29
C ILE A 237 34.84 -27.60 -17.13
N LYS A 238 34.32 -26.61 -16.40
CA LYS A 238 34.99 -26.05 -15.22
C LYS A 238 35.17 -27.10 -14.11
N ARG A 239 34.18 -27.97 -13.89
CA ARG A 239 34.26 -29.08 -12.92
C ARG A 239 35.34 -30.09 -13.33
N TYR A 240 35.41 -30.48 -14.60
CA TYR A 240 36.44 -31.41 -15.10
C TYR A 240 37.84 -30.80 -15.12
N ALA A 241 37.98 -29.52 -15.48
CA ALA A 241 39.26 -28.82 -15.41
C ALA A 241 39.80 -28.74 -13.97
N MET A 242 38.90 -28.55 -12.99
CA MET A 242 39.24 -28.53 -11.57
C MET A 242 39.60 -29.91 -11.02
N ILE A 243 38.97 -30.98 -11.54
CA ILE A 243 39.33 -32.37 -11.23
C ILE A 243 40.68 -32.76 -11.87
N GLY A 244 40.95 -32.33 -13.11
CA GLY A 244 42.23 -32.58 -13.79
C GLY A 244 43.41 -31.81 -13.18
N ALA A 245 43.15 -30.63 -12.59
CA ALA A 245 44.14 -29.87 -11.84
C ALA A 245 44.56 -30.55 -10.52
N ALA A 246 43.79 -31.53 -10.01
CA ALA A 246 44.10 -32.24 -8.78
C ALA A 246 45.12 -33.39 -8.95
N THR A 247 45.44 -33.78 -10.19
CA THR A 247 46.37 -34.89 -10.51
C THR A 247 47.83 -34.47 -10.70
N GLY A 248 48.14 -33.17 -10.71
CA GLY A 248 49.51 -32.65 -10.84
C GLY A 248 50.04 -32.10 -9.51
N LEU A 249 50.60 -32.98 -8.68
CA LEU A 249 51.54 -32.68 -7.58
C LEU A 249 51.05 -31.70 -6.48
N GLY A 250 50.43 -32.26 -5.43
CA GLY A 250 50.48 -31.72 -4.06
C GLY A 250 49.29 -30.88 -3.61
N GLY A 251 48.23 -31.54 -3.14
CA GLY A 251 47.01 -30.90 -2.64
C GLY A 251 46.99 -30.57 -1.13
N VAL A 252 45.97 -29.77 -0.76
CA VAL A 252 45.16 -29.66 0.50
C VAL A 252 44.49 -28.26 0.45
N LEU A 253 43.25 -27.96 0.85
CA LEU A 253 41.93 -28.59 0.97
C LEU A 253 40.95 -27.42 1.30
N ILE A 254 39.78 -27.39 0.66
CA ILE A 254 38.47 -26.89 1.16
C ILE A 254 38.43 -25.52 1.86
N GLY A 255 37.96 -24.51 1.10
CA GLY A 255 37.24 -23.36 1.63
C GLY A 255 35.84 -23.31 1.00
N LEU A 256 34.90 -24.09 1.53
CA LEU A 256 33.47 -23.99 1.22
C LEU A 256 32.92 -22.72 1.88
N THR A 257 33.21 -21.56 1.31
CA THR A 257 32.59 -20.29 1.71
C THR A 257 32.17 -19.53 0.48
N GLY A 258 30.86 -19.54 0.22
CA GLY A 258 30.13 -18.44 -0.41
C GLY A 258 30.38 -18.24 -1.91
N GLY A 259 29.31 -18.44 -2.69
CA GLY A 259 29.29 -18.14 -4.11
C GLY A 259 29.82 -16.74 -4.43
N LEU A 260 30.89 -16.69 -5.23
CA LEU A 260 31.35 -15.50 -5.92
C LEU A 260 30.27 -15.01 -6.89
N ALA A 261 29.50 -14.02 -6.44
CA ALA A 261 28.77 -13.09 -7.28
C ALA A 261 28.86 -11.70 -6.66
N ALA A 262 30.05 -11.09 -6.77
CA ALA A 262 30.15 -9.64 -6.77
C ALA A 262 29.60 -9.11 -8.11
N PRO A 263 28.91 -7.95 -8.11
CA PRO A 263 28.19 -7.43 -9.25
C PRO A 263 29.19 -6.84 -10.26
N LEU A 264 29.18 -7.36 -11.49
CA LEU A 264 29.71 -6.59 -12.62
C LEU A 264 28.55 -5.74 -13.15
N VAL A 265 28.50 -4.49 -12.68
CA VAL A 265 27.87 -3.39 -13.42
C VAL A 265 28.71 -3.19 -14.69
N ALA A 266 28.45 -3.97 -15.73
CA ALA A 266 28.83 -3.74 -17.13
C ALA A 266 28.27 -4.90 -17.97
N GLY A 267 27.14 -4.69 -18.64
CA GLY A 267 26.62 -5.71 -19.57
C GLY A 267 25.14 -5.68 -19.94
N ALA A 268 24.46 -4.53 -19.87
CA ALA A 268 23.22 -4.30 -20.63
C ALA A 268 23.05 -2.82 -21.03
N ALA A 269 24.16 -2.07 -21.05
CA ALA A 269 24.22 -0.68 -21.50
C ALA A 269 25.12 -0.61 -22.74
N THR A 270 24.67 -1.21 -23.84
CA THR A 270 25.16 -0.89 -25.19
C THR A 270 23.99 -0.95 -26.17
N ALA A 271 23.04 -0.01 -26.01
CA ALA A 271 22.29 0.62 -27.09
C ALA A 271 21.35 1.71 -26.55
N ILE A 272 21.84 2.65 -25.74
CA ILE A 272 21.14 3.93 -25.54
C ILE A 272 22.19 5.02 -25.73
N GLY A 273 22.29 5.47 -26.98
CA GLY A 273 23.13 6.59 -27.37
C GLY A 273 22.59 7.90 -26.79
N LEU A 274 23.53 8.73 -26.34
CA LEU A 274 23.28 10.15 -26.06
C LEU A 274 22.96 10.85 -27.38
N GLY A 275 21.80 11.49 -27.48
CA GLY A 275 21.44 12.33 -28.62
C GLY A 275 19.95 12.29 -28.92
N SER A 276 19.30 13.44 -28.79
CA SER A 276 17.96 13.77 -29.28
C SER A 276 17.59 13.11 -30.61
N ALA A 277 16.60 12.20 -30.63
CA ALA A 277 15.58 12.01 -31.67
C ALA A 277 14.87 10.66 -31.48
N ALA A 278 13.58 10.64 -31.74
CA ALA A 278 12.71 9.47 -31.68
C ALA A 278 13.24 8.29 -32.51
N VAL A 279 13.27 7.10 -31.91
CA VAL A 279 13.13 5.83 -32.64
C VAL A 279 12.10 4.98 -31.89
N ILE A 280 10.84 5.17 -32.28
CA ILE A 280 9.82 4.14 -32.16
C ILE A 280 10.27 3.02 -33.10
N GLY A 281 10.84 1.95 -32.56
CA GLY A 281 11.31 0.79 -33.31
C GLY A 281 10.76 -0.49 -32.69
N THR A 282 9.79 -1.09 -33.36
CA THR A 282 9.13 -2.36 -33.02
C THR A 282 10.13 -3.51 -32.80
N VAL A 283 10.31 -3.89 -31.54
CA VAL A 283 10.70 -5.25 -31.14
C VAL A 283 9.61 -5.76 -30.22
N ALA A 284 8.53 -6.27 -30.81
CA ALA A 284 7.35 -6.73 -30.10
C ALA A 284 7.68 -8.00 -29.29
N GLY A 285 7.45 -7.96 -27.97
CA GLY A 285 7.02 -9.13 -27.19
C GLY A 285 7.81 -9.52 -25.93
N SER A 286 9.14 -9.43 -25.89
CA SER A 286 9.90 -10.26 -24.92
C SER A 286 10.74 -9.55 -23.85
N ALA A 287 10.99 -8.24 -23.96
CA ALA A 287 11.79 -7.50 -22.96
C ALA A 287 10.95 -6.76 -21.88
N ILE A 288 9.68 -6.46 -22.18
CA ILE A 288 8.84 -5.58 -21.35
C ILE A 288 8.36 -6.31 -20.07
N PHE A 289 7.94 -7.56 -20.20
CA PHE A 289 7.38 -8.33 -19.07
C PHE A 289 8.39 -8.74 -18.01
N GLY A 290 9.60 -9.17 -18.41
CA GLY A 290 10.68 -9.45 -17.48
C GLY A 290 11.14 -8.22 -16.67
N SER A 291 10.81 -7.01 -17.13
CA SER A 291 11.05 -5.77 -16.37
C SER A 291 9.87 -5.36 -15.48
N THR A 292 8.65 -5.77 -15.84
CA THR A 292 7.41 -5.46 -15.09
C THR A 292 7.33 -6.29 -13.82
N LEU A 293 7.71 -7.58 -13.87
CA LEU A 293 7.66 -8.51 -12.73
C LEU A 293 8.94 -8.53 -11.86
N GLY A 294 9.90 -7.62 -12.09
CA GLY A 294 11.13 -7.53 -11.29
C GLY A 294 12.29 -8.40 -11.79
N VAL A 295 13.40 -8.40 -11.06
CA VAL A 295 14.69 -8.97 -11.52
C VAL A 295 14.51 -10.44 -11.94
N ALA A 296 14.51 -10.68 -13.25
CA ALA A 296 14.35 -11.99 -13.90
C ALA A 296 13.02 -12.73 -13.65
N GLY A 297 11.94 -12.02 -13.29
CA GLY A 297 10.62 -12.62 -13.04
C GLY A 297 10.50 -13.35 -11.69
N ALA A 298 11.45 -13.13 -10.77
CA ALA A 298 11.42 -13.68 -9.41
C ALA A 298 10.90 -12.68 -8.35
N GLY A 299 10.50 -11.48 -8.77
CA GLY A 299 10.08 -10.39 -7.88
C GLY A 299 11.20 -9.93 -6.94
N LEU A 300 10.83 -9.60 -5.69
CA LEU A 300 11.77 -9.25 -4.61
C LEU A 300 12.39 -10.47 -3.90
N THR A 301 11.97 -11.68 -4.28
CA THR A 301 12.32 -12.92 -3.57
C THR A 301 13.84 -13.10 -3.48
N GLY A 302 14.34 -13.25 -2.26
CA GLY A 302 15.77 -13.50 -2.01
C GLY A 302 16.65 -12.26 -2.17
N TYR A 303 16.06 -11.06 -2.22
CA TYR A 303 16.82 -9.82 -2.10
C TYR A 303 17.53 -9.80 -0.74
N LYS A 304 18.86 -9.83 -0.80
CA LYS A 304 19.73 -9.77 0.37
C LYS A 304 20.81 -8.74 0.15
N MET A 305 20.90 -7.80 1.08
CA MET A 305 21.96 -6.80 1.03
C MET A 305 23.31 -7.49 1.25
N LYS A 306 24.21 -7.38 0.24
CA LYS A 306 25.51 -8.08 0.23
C LYS A 306 26.63 -7.35 0.98
N ARG A 307 26.43 -6.09 1.39
CA ARG A 307 27.43 -5.26 2.07
C ARG A 307 26.72 -4.34 3.06
N ARG A 308 27.23 -4.23 4.29
CA ARG A 308 26.71 -3.31 5.33
C ARG A 308 26.66 -1.89 4.76
N ALA A 309 25.46 -1.38 4.47
CA ALA A 309 25.25 0.01 4.13
C ALA A 309 25.18 0.81 5.44
N GLY A 310 26.33 1.36 5.84
CA GLY A 310 26.43 2.17 7.05
C GLY A 310 26.06 1.40 8.33
N ALA A 311 24.95 1.80 8.95
CA ALA A 311 24.50 1.36 10.28
C ALA A 311 23.46 0.22 10.24
N ILE A 312 23.40 -0.57 9.16
CA ILE A 312 22.47 -1.70 9.03
C ILE A 312 23.24 -3.02 9.01
N GLU A 313 22.86 -3.95 9.88
CA GLU A 313 23.48 -5.27 10.02
C GLU A 313 22.73 -6.36 9.26
N GLU A 314 21.41 -6.24 9.15
CA GLU A 314 20.54 -7.21 8.49
C GLU A 314 19.44 -6.51 7.68
N PHE A 315 19.32 -6.90 6.41
CA PHE A 315 18.28 -6.45 5.49
C PHE A 315 18.02 -7.56 4.45
N VAL A 316 16.88 -8.23 4.56
CA VAL A 316 16.47 -9.33 3.68
C VAL A 316 14.99 -9.21 3.38
N ILE A 317 14.60 -9.33 2.11
CA ILE A 317 13.18 -9.41 1.71
C ILE A 317 12.85 -10.87 1.45
N GLU A 318 11.86 -11.37 2.18
CA GLU A 318 11.43 -12.77 2.16
C GLU A 318 10.02 -12.87 1.60
N SER A 319 9.75 -13.91 0.80
CA SER A 319 8.41 -14.15 0.26
C SER A 319 7.47 -14.67 1.33
N LEU A 320 6.26 -14.12 1.37
CA LEU A 320 5.11 -14.67 2.09
C LEU A 320 4.33 -15.61 1.18
N THR A 321 4.19 -15.24 -0.09
CA THR A 321 3.57 -16.03 -1.15
C THR A 321 4.53 -16.16 -2.34
N ASN A 322 4.42 -17.26 -3.09
CA ASN A 322 5.33 -17.58 -4.20
C ASN A 322 4.69 -17.37 -5.59
N GLU A 323 3.54 -16.72 -5.66
CA GLU A 323 2.85 -16.41 -6.92
C GLU A 323 3.32 -15.06 -7.49
N LEU A 324 3.09 -14.86 -8.79
CA LEU A 324 3.39 -13.61 -9.49
C LEU A 324 2.12 -12.79 -9.66
N SER A 325 2.19 -11.49 -9.41
CA SER A 325 1.08 -10.57 -9.62
C SER A 325 1.52 -9.22 -10.19
N LEU A 326 0.64 -8.50 -10.87
CA LEU A 326 0.90 -7.13 -11.33
C LEU A 326 0.90 -6.11 -10.18
N HIS A 327 0.58 -6.52 -8.95
CA HIS A 327 0.66 -5.71 -7.75
C HIS A 327 1.38 -6.46 -6.64
N VAL A 328 2.24 -5.76 -5.89
CA VAL A 328 3.04 -6.38 -4.83
C VAL A 328 2.71 -5.76 -3.47
N VAL A 329 2.77 -6.58 -2.42
CA VAL A 329 2.64 -6.09 -1.04
C VAL A 329 3.94 -6.37 -0.27
N LEU A 330 4.44 -5.37 0.45
CA LEU A 330 5.55 -5.53 1.39
C LEU A 330 5.10 -5.18 2.81
N CYS A 331 5.23 -6.16 3.69
CA CYS A 331 4.90 -6.07 5.10
C CYS A 331 6.15 -5.83 5.94
N VAL A 332 6.03 -5.02 6.99
CA VAL A 332 7.15 -4.67 7.87
C VAL A 332 6.73 -4.74 9.33
N ASN A 333 7.36 -5.65 10.08
CA ASN A 333 7.08 -5.86 11.49
C ASN A 333 7.63 -4.71 12.34
N GLY A 334 6.98 -4.43 13.46
CA GLY A 334 7.47 -3.49 14.47
C GLY A 334 8.47 -4.06 15.47
N TRP A 335 8.30 -5.35 15.79
CA TRP A 335 9.15 -6.14 16.65
C TRP A 335 8.87 -7.62 16.35
N ILE A 336 9.62 -8.52 16.98
CA ILE A 336 9.37 -9.97 16.95
C ILE A 336 9.41 -10.53 18.36
N ASP A 337 8.62 -11.55 18.62
CA ASP A 337 8.46 -12.14 19.96
C ASP A 337 9.26 -13.45 20.12
N ASN A 338 9.72 -14.04 19.02
CA ASN A 338 10.46 -15.30 19.02
C ASN A 338 11.63 -15.29 18.00
N GLU A 339 12.54 -16.25 18.16
CA GLU A 339 13.72 -16.45 17.30
C GLU A 339 13.45 -17.39 16.12
N ALA A 340 12.20 -17.80 15.91
CA ALA A 340 11.87 -18.75 14.87
C ALA A 340 12.19 -18.19 13.49
N SER A 341 12.54 -19.07 12.55
CA SER A 341 12.80 -18.67 11.16
C SER A 341 11.59 -17.99 10.53
N TYR A 342 10.37 -18.29 10.98
CA TYR A 342 9.12 -17.75 10.48
C TYR A 342 8.60 -16.52 11.26
N ALA A 343 9.35 -15.98 12.23
CA ALA A 343 8.89 -14.89 13.12
C ALA A 343 8.43 -13.62 12.37
N PHE A 344 8.99 -13.37 11.18
CA PHE A 344 8.63 -12.22 10.33
C PHE A 344 7.43 -12.52 9.41
N GLN A 345 7.10 -13.78 9.22
CA GLN A 345 6.01 -14.27 8.38
C GLN A 345 4.73 -14.49 9.17
N GLU A 346 4.85 -14.99 10.39
CA GLU A 346 3.75 -15.38 11.28
C GLU A 346 2.65 -14.32 11.39
N PRO A 347 2.94 -13.02 11.60
CA PRO A 347 1.88 -12.03 11.77
C PRO A 347 1.06 -11.80 10.49
N TRP A 348 1.54 -12.24 9.32
CA TRP A 348 0.96 -11.93 8.01
C TRP A 348 0.31 -13.13 7.32
N VAL A 349 0.23 -14.29 7.97
CA VAL A 349 -0.28 -15.53 7.35
C VAL A 349 -1.71 -15.36 6.79
N GLY A 350 -2.56 -14.58 7.46
CA GLY A 350 -3.92 -14.30 7.00
C GLY A 350 -4.05 -13.18 5.96
N LEU A 351 -2.96 -12.56 5.50
CA LEU A 351 -3.03 -11.44 4.56
C LEU A 351 -3.35 -11.91 3.13
N GLN A 352 -4.35 -11.30 2.48
CA GLN A 352 -4.81 -11.65 1.13
C GLN A 352 -4.94 -10.40 0.23
N MET A 353 -4.02 -9.44 0.39
CA MET A 353 -4.04 -8.20 -0.39
C MET A 353 -3.52 -8.35 -1.82
N SER A 354 -2.66 -9.33 -2.07
CA SER A 354 -2.13 -9.68 -3.38
C SER A 354 -1.74 -11.15 -3.41
N ARG A 355 -1.63 -11.74 -4.60
CA ARG A 355 -0.99 -13.04 -4.78
C ARG A 355 0.52 -12.99 -4.57
N GLU A 356 1.15 -11.82 -4.68
CA GLU A 356 2.58 -11.64 -4.47
C GLU A 356 2.88 -10.72 -3.28
N GLN A 357 3.31 -11.33 -2.18
CA GLN A 357 3.47 -10.67 -0.89
C GLN A 357 4.84 -10.98 -0.29
N TYR A 358 5.41 -10.00 0.39
CA TYR A 358 6.73 -10.05 0.99
C TYR A 358 6.70 -9.56 2.44
N THR A 359 7.68 -9.99 3.21
CA THR A 359 8.02 -9.42 4.52
C THR A 359 9.47 -8.95 4.53
N LEU A 360 9.74 -7.83 5.22
CA LEU A 360 11.09 -7.34 5.42
C LEU A 360 11.65 -7.88 6.74
N ARG A 361 12.68 -8.74 6.65
CA ARG A 361 13.52 -9.11 7.78
C ARG A 361 14.65 -8.08 7.94
N TYR A 362 14.68 -7.42 9.09
CA TYR A 362 15.71 -6.45 9.42
C TYR A 362 16.03 -6.48 10.90
N GLU A 363 17.31 -6.27 11.23
CA GLU A 363 17.80 -6.07 12.59
C GLU A 363 17.20 -7.04 13.63
N SER A 364 17.06 -8.33 13.28
CA SER A 364 16.27 -9.31 14.03
C SER A 364 16.68 -9.39 15.50
N SER A 365 17.98 -9.32 15.79
CA SER A 365 18.51 -9.33 17.16
C SER A 365 17.97 -8.18 18.00
N TYR A 366 17.94 -6.97 17.43
CA TYR A 366 17.47 -5.78 18.13
C TYR A 366 15.94 -5.76 18.25
N LEU A 367 15.22 -6.18 17.21
CA LEU A 367 13.75 -6.28 17.25
C LEU A 367 13.27 -7.31 18.26
N LEU A 368 14.00 -8.42 18.42
CA LEU A 368 13.71 -9.42 19.43
C LEU A 368 13.98 -8.92 20.84
N GLU A 369 15.13 -8.26 21.06
CA GLU A 369 15.44 -7.63 22.35
C GLU A 369 14.36 -6.62 22.72
N LEU A 370 13.86 -5.87 21.74
CA LEU A 370 12.76 -4.95 21.92
C LEU A 370 11.45 -5.66 22.29
N GLY A 371 11.07 -6.71 21.57
CA GLY A 371 9.86 -7.50 21.87
C GLY A 371 9.88 -8.04 23.30
N LYS A 372 10.99 -8.69 23.68
CA LYS A 372 11.23 -9.19 25.06
C LYS A 372 11.15 -8.05 26.10
N ALA A 373 11.73 -6.88 25.80
CA ALA A 373 11.68 -5.73 26.70
C ALA A 373 10.27 -5.15 26.85
N MET A 374 9.49 -5.09 25.77
CA MET A 374 8.08 -4.64 25.83
C MET A 374 7.20 -5.59 26.63
N GLU A 375 7.35 -6.90 26.44
CA GLU A 375 6.61 -7.90 27.20
C GLU A 375 6.94 -7.84 28.70
N TYR A 376 8.23 -7.74 29.03
CA TYR A 376 8.68 -7.55 30.42
C TYR A 376 8.12 -6.25 31.03
N PHE A 377 8.11 -5.16 30.28
CA PHE A 377 7.55 -3.88 30.74
C PHE A 377 6.04 -3.99 31.02
N MET A 378 5.30 -4.71 30.17
CA MET A 378 3.86 -4.91 30.34
C MET A 378 3.51 -5.81 31.53
N THR A 379 4.26 -6.89 31.75
CA THR A 379 4.08 -7.77 32.92
C THR A 379 4.40 -7.06 34.24
N MET A 380 5.39 -6.18 34.24
CA MET A 380 5.70 -5.30 35.39
C MET A 380 4.57 -4.29 35.67
N GLY A 381 4.00 -3.68 34.63
CA GLY A 381 2.87 -2.75 34.76
C GLY A 381 1.61 -3.40 35.36
N LEU A 382 1.33 -4.65 34.99
CA LEU A 382 0.18 -5.41 35.51
C LEU A 382 0.36 -5.81 36.99
N SER A 383 1.57 -6.24 37.39
CA SER A 383 1.86 -6.65 38.77
C SER A 383 1.78 -5.50 39.78
N ILE A 384 2.13 -4.27 39.37
CA ILE A 384 1.98 -3.06 40.17
C ILE A 384 0.50 -2.69 40.36
N ALA A 385 -0.36 -2.94 39.37
CA ALA A 385 -1.80 -2.74 39.49
C ALA A 385 -2.46 -3.74 40.47
N VAL A 386 -2.01 -4.99 40.46
CA VAL A 386 -2.50 -6.04 41.38
C VAL A 386 -2.12 -5.74 42.84
N GLN A 387 -0.92 -5.21 43.09
CA GLN A 387 -0.50 -4.81 44.44
C GLN A 387 -1.35 -3.72 45.07
N GLN A 388 -2.16 -2.96 44.31
CA GLN A 388 -3.10 -1.98 44.88
C GLN A 388 -4.26 -2.62 45.63
N THR A 389 -4.56 -3.90 45.39
CA THR A 389 -5.69 -4.61 46.04
C THR A 389 -5.33 -5.16 47.42
N LEU A 390 -4.04 -5.27 47.76
CA LEU A 390 -3.54 -5.87 49.01
C LEU A 390 -3.06 -4.84 50.05
N MET A 391 -3.33 -3.55 49.88
CA MET A 391 -2.70 -2.49 50.69
C MET A 391 -3.69 -1.81 51.64
N GLN A 392 -4.24 -2.57 52.59
CA GLN A 392 -4.99 -2.01 53.72
C GLN A 392 -4.07 -1.62 54.90
N THR A 393 -3.19 -0.64 54.72
CA THR A 393 -2.57 0.06 55.87
C THR A 393 -2.48 1.56 55.62
N ILE A 394 -3.06 2.36 56.52
CA ILE A 394 -3.23 3.82 56.36
C ILE A 394 -1.89 4.58 56.35
N LEU A 395 -0.79 3.97 56.81
CA LEU A 395 0.57 4.52 56.75
C LEU A 395 1.23 4.39 55.35
N HIS A 396 0.61 3.67 54.40
CA HIS A 396 1.19 3.39 53.08
C HIS A 396 0.95 4.49 52.04
N GLY A 397 0.02 5.42 52.23
CA GLY A 397 -0.33 6.45 51.22
C GLY A 397 0.83 7.37 50.81
N ILE A 398 1.84 7.54 51.68
CA ILE A 398 3.04 8.33 51.41
C ILE A 398 4.15 7.46 50.78
N LEU A 399 4.34 6.21 51.24
CA LEU A 399 5.34 5.30 50.65
C LEU A 399 4.94 4.84 49.24
N THR A 400 3.67 4.50 48.99
CA THR A 400 3.21 4.08 47.65
C THR A 400 3.34 5.21 46.64
N SER A 401 3.18 6.46 47.05
CA SER A 401 3.28 7.64 46.18
C SER A 401 4.67 7.84 45.54
N ILE A 402 5.72 7.31 46.17
CA ILE A 402 7.12 7.37 45.70
C ILE A 402 7.55 6.04 45.06
N MET A 403 6.92 4.92 45.41
CA MET A 403 7.26 3.61 44.84
C MET A 403 6.76 3.43 43.40
N TRP A 404 5.57 3.89 43.05
CA TRP A 404 5.07 3.76 41.67
C TRP A 404 5.88 4.56 40.63
N PRO A 405 6.35 5.81 40.91
CA PRO A 405 7.22 6.54 39.98
C PRO A 405 8.59 5.87 39.84
N MET A 406 9.19 5.38 40.94
CA MET A 406 10.50 4.72 40.89
C MET A 406 10.45 3.39 40.14
N ALA A 407 9.40 2.59 40.35
CA ALA A 407 9.18 1.36 39.61
C ALA A 407 9.00 1.63 38.10
N LEU A 408 8.23 2.67 37.73
CA LEU A 408 8.09 3.09 36.34
C LEU A 408 9.39 3.63 35.73
N VAL A 409 10.17 4.43 36.46
CA VAL A 409 11.48 4.92 35.98
C VAL A 409 12.48 3.78 35.80
N SER A 410 12.50 2.81 36.73
CA SER A 410 13.34 1.63 36.60
C SER A 410 12.91 0.78 35.40
N ALA A 411 11.61 0.54 35.22
CA ALA A 411 11.08 -0.20 34.09
C ALA A 411 11.30 0.53 32.75
N ALA A 412 11.22 1.86 32.74
CA ALA A 412 11.54 2.69 31.57
C ALA A 412 12.98 2.48 31.11
N SER A 413 13.94 2.44 32.04
CA SER A 413 15.35 2.22 31.68
C SER A 413 15.61 0.89 30.96
N VAL A 414 14.78 -0.13 31.20
CA VAL A 414 14.89 -1.46 30.56
C VAL A 414 14.44 -1.41 29.10
N ILE A 415 13.41 -0.62 28.79
CA ILE A 415 12.86 -0.49 27.43
C ILE A 415 13.50 0.66 26.64
N ASP A 416 13.93 1.74 27.30
CA ASP A 416 14.44 2.95 26.66
C ASP A 416 15.66 2.65 25.79
N ASN A 417 16.57 1.77 26.23
CA ASN A 417 17.75 1.41 25.45
C ASN A 417 17.39 0.62 24.17
N PRO A 418 16.73 -0.55 24.24
CA PRO A 418 16.29 -1.28 23.04
C PRO A 418 15.42 -0.43 22.10
N TRP A 419 14.49 0.36 22.65
CA TRP A 419 13.61 1.22 21.87
C TRP A 419 14.41 2.26 21.08
N ASN A 420 15.32 2.99 21.72
CA ASN A 420 16.12 4.01 21.07
C ASN A 420 17.00 3.44 19.95
N VAL A 421 17.67 2.32 20.23
CA VAL A 421 18.48 1.62 19.22
C VAL A 421 17.61 1.26 18.01
N CYS A 422 16.46 0.63 18.25
CA CYS A 422 15.57 0.22 17.17
C CYS A 422 14.96 1.42 16.41
N THR A 423 14.68 2.55 17.07
CA THR A 423 14.16 3.75 16.38
C THR A 423 15.15 4.38 15.41
N VAL A 424 16.45 4.34 15.73
CA VAL A 424 17.54 4.84 14.88
C VAL A 424 17.79 3.85 13.74
N ARG A 425 17.84 2.55 14.04
CA ARG A 425 18.02 1.50 13.04
C ARG A 425 16.85 1.44 12.06
N ALA A 426 15.61 1.56 12.52
CA ALA A 426 14.41 1.61 11.68
C ALA A 426 14.46 2.76 10.66
N LYS A 427 15.01 3.92 11.05
CA LYS A 427 15.23 5.04 10.13
C LYS A 427 16.23 4.65 9.02
N ALA A 428 17.38 4.08 9.40
CA ALA A 428 18.40 3.66 8.44
C ALA A 428 17.86 2.58 7.49
N VAL A 429 17.14 1.58 8.01
CA VAL A 429 16.48 0.55 7.20
C VAL A 429 15.45 1.16 6.24
N GLY A 430 14.70 2.18 6.66
CA GLY A 430 13.80 2.92 5.79
C GLY A 430 14.53 3.62 4.64
N GLU A 431 15.66 4.25 4.93
CA GLU A 431 16.53 4.88 3.91
C GLU A 431 17.04 3.85 2.90
N GLU A 432 17.48 2.67 3.33
CA GLU A 432 17.90 1.58 2.42
C GLU A 432 16.73 1.03 1.61
N LEU A 433 15.57 0.82 2.24
CA LEU A 433 14.35 0.37 1.55
C LEU A 433 13.97 1.34 0.42
N ALA A 434 14.14 2.65 0.62
CA ALA A 434 13.90 3.64 -0.41
C ALA A 434 14.78 3.40 -1.64
N GLU A 435 16.08 3.10 -1.47
CA GLU A 435 16.98 2.81 -2.59
C GLU A 435 16.58 1.53 -3.34
N VAL A 436 16.13 0.49 -2.63
CA VAL A 436 15.63 -0.75 -3.23
C VAL A 436 14.39 -0.50 -4.10
N LEU A 437 13.45 0.30 -3.60
CA LEU A 437 12.20 0.62 -4.31
C LEU A 437 12.44 1.56 -5.49
N LEU A 438 13.30 2.58 -5.33
CA LEU A 438 13.70 3.49 -6.42
C LEU A 438 14.46 2.75 -7.53
N ALA A 439 15.28 1.75 -7.17
CA ALA A 439 15.94 0.87 -8.12
C ALA A 439 14.99 -0.10 -8.84
N ARG A 440 13.68 -0.07 -8.53
CA ARG A 440 12.65 -0.95 -9.11
C ARG A 440 12.99 -2.43 -8.98
N ALA A 441 13.57 -2.83 -7.85
CA ALA A 441 13.91 -4.24 -7.60
C ALA A 441 12.69 -5.18 -7.68
N HIS A 442 11.51 -4.67 -7.31
CA HIS A 442 10.22 -5.36 -7.41
C HIS A 442 9.61 -5.35 -8.81
N GLY A 443 10.24 -4.69 -9.79
CA GLY A 443 9.70 -4.48 -11.12
C GLY A 443 9.05 -3.12 -11.31
N LYS A 444 8.62 -2.86 -12.54
CA LYS A 444 7.92 -1.63 -12.95
C LYS A 444 6.40 -1.77 -12.73
N ARG A 445 6.03 -2.08 -11.48
CA ARG A 445 4.66 -2.34 -11.06
C ARG A 445 4.37 -1.72 -9.68
N PRO A 446 3.11 -1.54 -9.29
CA PRO A 446 2.77 -0.88 -8.04
C PRO A 446 3.10 -1.74 -6.82
N ILE A 447 3.54 -1.10 -5.73
CA ILE A 447 3.76 -1.76 -4.44
C ILE A 447 2.96 -1.10 -3.32
N THR A 448 2.32 -1.89 -2.47
CA THR A 448 1.65 -1.46 -1.23
C THR A 448 2.52 -1.78 -0.03
N LEU A 449 2.66 -0.83 0.89
CA LEU A 449 3.48 -0.97 2.09
C LEU A 449 2.61 -1.04 3.33
N ILE A 450 2.75 -2.09 4.14
CA ILE A 450 1.99 -2.28 5.38
C ILE A 450 2.98 -2.47 6.53
N GLY A 451 2.82 -1.71 7.61
CA GLY A 451 3.65 -1.91 8.78
C GLY A 451 3.00 -1.42 10.05
N PHE A 452 3.40 -2.03 11.16
CA PHE A 452 3.00 -1.62 12.50
C PHE A 452 4.20 -1.18 13.33
N SER A 453 3.98 -0.29 14.29
CA SER A 453 5.00 0.22 15.21
C SER A 453 6.31 0.62 14.49
N LEU A 454 7.47 0.08 14.85
CA LEU A 454 8.74 0.44 14.20
C LEU A 454 8.79 0.07 12.72
N GLY A 455 8.00 -0.91 12.26
CA GLY A 455 7.86 -1.21 10.84
C GLY A 455 7.11 -0.11 10.10
N ALA A 456 6.10 0.50 10.73
CA ALA A 456 5.49 1.72 10.23
C ALA A 456 6.49 2.89 10.17
N ARG A 457 7.44 2.95 11.13
CA ARG A 457 8.52 3.94 11.12
C ARG A 457 9.54 3.70 10.01
N VAL A 458 9.88 2.44 9.70
CA VAL A 458 10.69 2.08 8.52
C VAL A 458 10.03 2.62 7.25
N ILE A 459 8.74 2.33 7.05
CA ILE A 459 7.99 2.78 5.88
C ILE A 459 7.91 4.32 5.82
N TYR A 460 7.61 4.98 6.94
CA TYR A 460 7.58 6.44 6.99
C TYR A 460 8.91 7.08 6.55
N HIS A 461 10.03 6.57 7.06
CA HIS A 461 11.35 7.08 6.67
C HIS A 461 11.72 6.71 5.24
N CYS A 462 11.31 5.54 4.75
CA CYS A 462 11.42 5.17 3.34
C CYS A 462 10.73 6.22 2.43
N LEU A 463 9.47 6.55 2.70
CA LEU A 463 8.72 7.53 1.93
C LEU A 463 9.31 8.94 2.04
N MET A 464 9.80 9.33 3.22
CA MET A 464 10.48 10.61 3.41
C MET A 464 11.74 10.71 2.55
N THR A 465 12.54 9.63 2.49
CA THR A 465 13.74 9.58 1.64
C THR A 465 13.39 9.57 0.16
N MET A 466 12.39 8.80 -0.25
CA MET A 466 11.87 8.82 -1.62
C MET A 466 11.40 10.22 -2.02
N SER A 467 10.72 10.95 -1.14
CA SER A 467 10.19 12.30 -1.44
C SER A 467 11.25 13.35 -1.80
N GLN A 468 12.52 13.07 -1.52
CA GLN A 468 13.66 13.92 -1.86
C GLN A 468 14.23 13.63 -3.26
N ARG A 469 13.76 12.57 -3.92
CA ARG A 469 14.25 12.09 -5.20
C ARG A 469 13.28 12.47 -6.31
N SER A 470 13.81 12.71 -7.50
CA SER A 470 13.02 13.13 -8.67
C SER A 470 12.27 11.97 -9.35
N ASP A 471 12.58 10.73 -9.04
CA ASP A 471 12.04 9.51 -9.64
C ASP A 471 11.18 8.69 -8.66
N CYS A 472 10.56 9.37 -7.69
CA CYS A 472 9.82 8.75 -6.59
C CYS A 472 8.34 8.49 -6.83
N VAL A 473 7.76 9.07 -7.88
CA VAL A 473 6.32 8.94 -8.18
C VAL A 473 6.09 7.65 -8.98
N GLY A 474 4.94 7.03 -8.75
CA GLY A 474 4.52 5.87 -9.54
C GLY A 474 5.06 4.53 -9.06
N ILE A 475 5.55 4.48 -7.82
CA ILE A 475 6.03 3.25 -7.17
C ILE A 475 4.99 2.77 -6.17
N ILE A 476 4.69 3.63 -5.20
CA ILE A 476 3.88 3.27 -4.04
C ILE A 476 2.41 3.49 -4.36
N GLU A 477 1.60 2.44 -4.28
CA GLU A 477 0.14 2.53 -4.42
C GLU A 477 -0.50 2.99 -3.11
N ASP A 478 -0.58 2.11 -2.12
CA ASP A 478 -1.20 2.38 -0.82
C ASP A 478 -0.17 2.17 0.30
N VAL A 479 -0.37 2.87 1.42
CA VAL A 479 0.46 2.76 2.61
C VAL A 479 -0.43 2.58 3.83
N VAL A 480 -0.14 1.60 4.67
CA VAL A 480 -0.85 1.34 5.94
C VAL A 480 0.13 1.41 7.09
N LEU A 481 -0.02 2.43 7.94
CA LEU A 481 0.82 2.70 9.11
C LEU A 481 -0.01 2.49 10.38
N LEU A 482 0.31 1.45 11.15
CA LEU A 482 -0.41 1.09 12.37
C LEU A 482 0.43 1.43 13.60
N GLY A 483 -0.11 2.19 14.55
CA GLY A 483 0.60 2.53 15.80
C GLY A 483 1.93 3.25 15.57
N ALA A 484 2.02 4.08 14.52
CA ALA A 484 3.29 4.56 14.02
C ALA A 484 4.01 5.52 15.00
N PRO A 485 5.22 5.17 15.48
CA PRO A 485 6.05 6.02 16.32
C PRO A 485 6.78 7.03 15.45
N VAL A 486 6.05 7.98 14.87
CA VAL A 486 6.54 9.05 13.99
C VAL A 486 5.82 10.35 14.27
N SER A 487 6.41 11.47 13.85
CA SER A 487 5.82 12.80 13.95
C SER A 487 4.50 12.87 13.17
N ALA A 488 3.45 13.41 13.79
CA ALA A 488 2.18 13.73 13.13
C ALA A 488 2.20 15.11 12.43
N SER A 489 3.38 15.60 12.03
CA SER A 489 3.54 16.91 11.38
C SER A 489 2.82 16.94 10.02
N PRO A 490 1.83 17.83 9.82
CA PRO A 490 1.10 17.93 8.55
C PRO A 490 2.02 18.19 7.35
N LYS A 491 3.12 18.94 7.57
CA LYS A 491 4.11 19.25 6.52
C LYS A 491 4.81 17.99 6.02
N GLN A 492 5.23 17.11 6.93
CA GLN A 492 5.94 15.88 6.57
C GLN A 492 4.98 14.86 5.93
N TRP A 493 3.76 14.75 6.47
CA TRP A 493 2.73 13.89 5.90
C TRP A 493 2.30 14.33 4.49
N LYS A 494 2.25 15.64 4.22
CA LYS A 494 2.07 16.18 2.87
C LYS A 494 3.24 15.88 1.93
N GLN A 495 4.47 15.73 2.44
CA GLN A 495 5.62 15.34 1.62
C GLN A 495 5.53 13.88 1.18
N ILE A 496 5.23 12.96 2.10
CA ILE A 496 5.07 11.53 1.77
C ILE A 496 3.84 11.29 0.88
N ALA A 497 2.76 12.08 1.03
CA ALA A 497 1.57 11.98 0.17
C ALA A 497 1.83 12.27 -1.33
N LYS A 498 2.94 12.94 -1.66
CA LYS A 498 3.36 13.12 -3.05
C LYS A 498 3.94 11.86 -3.69
N VAL A 499 4.56 11.01 -2.86
CA VAL A 499 5.20 9.75 -3.30
C VAL A 499 4.14 8.67 -3.54
N VAL A 500 3.08 8.68 -2.73
CA VAL A 500 2.01 7.67 -2.73
C VAL A 500 0.96 8.02 -3.77
N GLY A 501 0.64 7.08 -4.67
CA GLY A 501 -0.37 7.24 -5.70
C GLY A 501 -1.80 7.24 -5.13
N GLY A 502 -2.07 6.31 -4.21
CA GLY A 502 -3.35 6.07 -3.56
C GLY A 502 -3.44 6.63 -2.15
N ARG A 503 -3.86 5.80 -1.20
CA ARG A 503 -4.19 6.18 0.18
C ARG A 503 -3.04 5.94 1.15
N ILE A 504 -2.95 6.80 2.16
CA ILE A 504 -2.09 6.64 3.32
C ILE A 504 -3.01 6.48 4.54
N ILE A 505 -3.07 5.26 5.08
CA ILE A 505 -3.84 4.93 6.27
C ILE A 505 -2.97 5.14 7.51
N ASN A 506 -3.44 5.98 8.43
CA ASN A 506 -2.91 6.10 9.79
C ASN A 506 -3.87 5.41 10.77
N GLY A 507 -3.54 4.20 11.19
CA GLY A 507 -4.26 3.47 12.23
C GLY A 507 -3.69 3.81 13.61
N TYR A 508 -4.44 4.54 14.44
CA TYR A 508 -3.95 5.04 15.73
C TYR A 508 -4.82 4.57 16.90
N CYS A 509 -4.24 4.55 18.10
CA CYS A 509 -4.94 4.22 19.34
C CYS A 509 -4.75 5.35 20.37
N ASN A 510 -5.86 5.94 20.83
CA ASN A 510 -5.83 7.04 21.81
C ASN A 510 -5.39 6.57 23.20
N SER A 511 -5.63 5.30 23.52
CA SER A 511 -5.30 4.68 24.81
C SER A 511 -3.96 3.97 24.81
N ASP A 512 -3.15 4.08 23.75
CA ASP A 512 -1.81 3.50 23.71
C ASP A 512 -0.89 4.21 24.71
N TRP A 513 -0.88 3.66 25.93
CA TRP A 513 -0.13 4.19 27.04
C TRP A 513 1.37 4.00 26.86
N LEU A 514 1.80 2.86 26.29
CA LEU A 514 3.21 2.56 26.08
C LEU A 514 3.85 3.59 25.15
N LEU A 515 3.25 3.80 23.98
CA LEU A 515 3.77 4.74 22.99
C LEU A 515 3.76 6.17 23.54
N ARG A 516 2.71 6.55 24.27
CA ARG A 516 2.60 7.86 24.91
C ARG A 516 3.63 8.06 26.01
N PHE A 517 3.95 7.02 26.78
CA PHE A 517 4.98 7.06 27.81
C PHE A 517 6.36 7.25 27.20
N LEU A 518 6.75 6.38 26.26
CA LEU A 518 8.07 6.40 25.60
C LEU A 518 8.34 7.70 24.86
N TYR A 519 7.32 8.35 24.28
CA TYR A 519 7.52 9.64 23.62
C TYR A 519 7.43 10.84 24.57
N ARG A 520 6.65 10.76 25.65
CA ARG A 520 6.57 11.86 26.61
C ARG A 520 7.92 12.08 27.31
N THR A 521 8.66 11.02 27.57
CA THR A 521 10.01 11.08 28.14
C THR A 521 11.05 11.57 27.13
N MET A 522 10.80 11.45 25.82
CA MET A 522 11.80 11.64 24.77
C MET A 522 11.58 12.82 23.82
N SER A 523 10.38 13.43 23.75
CA SER A 523 10.09 14.59 22.89
C SER A 523 8.91 15.41 23.43
N VAL A 524 9.21 16.49 24.17
CA VAL A 524 8.23 17.31 24.91
C VAL A 524 7.22 18.06 24.01
N GLN A 525 7.39 18.09 22.69
CA GLN A 525 6.63 19.00 21.79
C GLN A 525 6.03 18.36 20.51
N ALA A 526 6.20 17.05 20.27
CA ALA A 526 5.72 16.42 19.03
C ALA A 526 4.48 15.53 19.27
N SER A 527 3.39 15.80 18.57
CA SER A 527 2.26 14.87 18.42
C SER A 527 2.70 13.64 17.63
N ILE A 528 2.31 12.44 18.08
CA ILE A 528 2.73 11.16 17.50
C ILE A 528 1.58 10.57 16.70
N ALA A 529 1.84 10.15 15.46
CA ALA A 529 0.82 9.64 14.55
C ALA A 529 0.12 8.37 15.08
N GLY A 530 0.84 7.50 15.79
CA GLY A 530 0.27 6.28 16.38
C GLY A 530 -0.71 6.51 17.56
N THR A 531 -0.73 7.70 18.16
CA THR A 531 -1.58 8.01 19.33
C THR A 531 -2.77 8.92 19.03
N GLY A 532 -2.83 9.47 17.81
CA GLY A 532 -3.83 10.46 17.44
C GLY A 532 -3.88 10.68 15.93
N PRO A 533 -4.94 11.33 15.43
CA PRO A 533 -5.06 11.62 14.02
C PRO A 533 -4.01 12.64 13.57
N VAL A 534 -3.55 12.49 12.33
CA VAL A 534 -2.73 13.49 11.64
C VAL A 534 -3.66 14.56 11.06
N ASP A 535 -3.43 15.84 11.35
CA ASP A 535 -4.22 16.93 10.76
C ASP A 535 -3.85 17.12 9.28
N ASN A 536 -4.83 16.94 8.39
CA ASN A 536 -4.60 16.81 6.95
C ASN A 536 -5.69 17.47 6.09
N LYS A 537 -6.21 18.64 6.51
CA LYS A 537 -7.34 19.33 5.85
C LYS A 537 -7.20 19.49 4.32
N ASP A 538 -5.99 19.63 3.82
CA ASP A 538 -5.71 19.87 2.41
C ASP A 538 -5.31 18.60 1.62
N GLU A 539 -5.16 17.45 2.29
CA GLU A 539 -4.64 16.22 1.68
C GLU A 539 -5.62 15.06 1.83
N LYS A 540 -6.30 14.72 0.72
CA LYS A 540 -7.36 13.71 0.66
C LYS A 540 -6.83 12.28 0.74
N LYS A 541 -5.55 12.05 0.42
CA LYS A 541 -4.94 10.72 0.45
C LYS A 541 -4.78 10.17 1.86
N ILE A 542 -4.65 11.03 2.86
CA ILE A 542 -4.41 10.61 4.25
C ILE A 542 -5.74 10.29 4.92
N VAL A 543 -5.88 9.06 5.41
CA VAL A 543 -7.09 8.57 6.09
C VAL A 543 -6.73 8.09 7.49
N ASN A 544 -7.35 8.70 8.49
CA ASN A 544 -7.09 8.38 9.90
C ASN A 544 -8.15 7.38 10.41
N PHE A 545 -7.72 6.24 10.93
CA PHE A 545 -8.57 5.21 11.54
C PHE A 545 -8.30 5.10 13.03
N ASN A 546 -9.35 5.24 13.85
CA ASN A 546 -9.25 5.06 15.29
C ASN A 546 -9.46 3.59 15.67
N LEU A 547 -8.40 2.96 16.14
CA LEU A 547 -8.35 1.53 16.48
C LEU A 547 -8.55 1.26 17.98
N SER A 548 -8.87 2.28 18.79
CA SER A 548 -9.00 2.15 20.26
C SER A 548 -10.09 1.14 20.70
N HIS A 549 -10.98 0.73 19.79
CA HIS A 549 -11.98 -0.29 20.05
C HIS A 549 -11.37 -1.70 20.08
N ILE A 550 -10.37 -1.98 19.23
CA ILE A 550 -9.65 -3.26 19.10
C ILE A 550 -8.36 -3.26 19.94
N VAL A 551 -7.55 -2.22 19.77
CA VAL A 551 -6.23 -2.03 20.37
C VAL A 551 -6.38 -1.31 21.70
N LYS A 552 -6.01 -1.94 22.80
CA LYS A 552 -6.00 -1.36 24.16
C LYS A 552 -4.60 -0.94 24.58
N GLY A 553 -3.56 -1.62 24.10
CA GLY A 553 -2.16 -1.25 24.27
C GLY A 553 -1.33 -1.54 23.02
N HIS A 554 -0.10 -1.03 22.98
CA HIS A 554 0.77 -1.13 21.79
C HIS A 554 1.01 -2.57 21.33
N LEU A 555 1.15 -3.52 22.25
CA LEU A 555 1.38 -4.94 21.91
C LEU A 555 0.21 -5.58 21.16
N ASP A 556 -1.01 -5.03 21.29
CA ASP A 556 -2.19 -5.56 20.61
C ASP A 556 -2.10 -5.40 19.08
N TYR A 557 -1.25 -4.49 18.57
CA TYR A 557 -1.02 -4.38 17.13
C TYR A 557 -0.45 -5.65 16.51
N SER A 558 0.43 -6.38 17.22
CA SER A 558 0.95 -7.67 16.75
C SER A 558 -0.07 -8.79 17.01
N LYS A 559 -0.62 -8.85 18.23
CA LYS A 559 -1.52 -9.94 18.65
C LYS A 559 -2.85 -9.97 17.89
N LYS A 560 -3.40 -8.80 17.57
CA LYS A 560 -4.70 -8.64 16.90
C LYS A 560 -4.55 -8.10 15.49
N LEU A 561 -3.41 -8.36 14.85
CA LEU A 561 -3.07 -7.74 13.57
C LEU A 561 -4.15 -7.98 12.51
N MET A 562 -4.68 -9.20 12.40
CA MET A 562 -5.75 -9.53 11.45
C MET A 562 -7.03 -8.73 11.69
N GLU A 563 -7.49 -8.61 12.94
CA GLU A 563 -8.67 -7.79 13.30
C GLU A 563 -8.42 -6.31 12.98
N VAL A 564 -7.22 -5.81 13.27
CA VAL A 564 -6.81 -4.45 12.94
C VAL A 564 -6.81 -4.22 11.43
N LEU A 565 -6.26 -5.15 10.64
CA LEU A 565 -6.21 -5.06 9.18
C LEU A 565 -7.62 -5.05 8.56
N ASP A 566 -8.53 -5.92 8.99
CA ASP A 566 -9.93 -5.92 8.53
C ASP A 566 -10.61 -4.58 8.86
N SER A 567 -10.38 -4.03 10.06
CA SER A 567 -10.98 -2.76 10.49
C SER A 567 -10.56 -1.54 9.67
N VAL A 568 -9.34 -1.57 9.09
CA VAL A 568 -8.84 -0.51 8.20
C VAL A 568 -9.13 -0.79 6.72
N GLY A 569 -9.84 -1.88 6.41
CA GLY A 569 -10.23 -2.26 5.05
C GLY A 569 -9.10 -2.91 4.25
N VAL A 570 -8.17 -3.58 4.91
CA VAL A 570 -7.17 -4.46 4.28
C VAL A 570 -7.78 -5.86 4.14
N LYS A 571 -7.63 -6.47 2.96
CA LYS A 571 -8.17 -7.80 2.65
C LYS A 571 -7.37 -8.88 3.35
N ILE A 572 -8.08 -9.73 4.08
CA ILE A 572 -7.53 -10.84 4.85
C ILE A 572 -8.42 -12.08 4.73
N ASP A 573 -7.86 -13.24 5.04
CA ASP A 573 -8.60 -14.47 5.23
C ASP A 573 -9.35 -14.41 6.58
N LYS A 574 -10.68 -14.28 6.54
CA LYS A 574 -11.51 -14.20 7.75
C LYS A 574 -11.51 -15.49 8.58
N THR A 575 -11.06 -16.62 8.03
CA THR A 575 -10.87 -17.83 8.83
C THR A 575 -9.72 -17.66 9.82
N SER A 576 -8.68 -16.89 9.47
CA SER A 576 -7.55 -16.61 10.37
C SER A 576 -7.98 -15.89 11.66
N ILE A 577 -8.96 -14.97 11.58
CA ILE A 577 -9.52 -14.29 12.77
C ILE A 577 -10.26 -15.27 13.68
N LYS A 578 -10.99 -16.23 13.10
CA LYS A 578 -11.73 -17.22 13.89
C LYS A 578 -10.76 -18.13 14.64
N LEU A 579 -9.72 -18.61 13.95
CA LEU A 579 -8.68 -19.45 14.53
C LEU A 579 -7.91 -18.71 15.63
N SER A 580 -7.57 -17.44 15.44
CA SER A 580 -6.89 -16.65 16.48
C SER A 580 -7.77 -16.45 17.72
N ASN A 581 -9.06 -16.17 17.52
CA ASN A 581 -10.01 -16.00 18.63
C ASN A 581 -10.28 -17.31 19.38
N GLU A 582 -10.28 -18.45 18.69
CA GLU A 582 -10.42 -19.78 19.28
C GLU A 582 -9.14 -20.19 20.03
N ALA A 583 -7.95 -19.84 19.51
CA ALA A 583 -6.66 -20.05 20.17
C ALA A 583 -6.49 -19.22 21.46
N GLU A 584 -6.98 -17.98 21.49
CA GLU A 584 -7.03 -17.18 22.72
C GLU A 584 -8.02 -17.75 23.77
N GLN A 585 -8.94 -18.64 23.37
CA GLN A 585 -10.00 -19.19 24.21
C GLN A 585 -9.77 -20.66 24.65
N GLY A 586 -8.71 -21.35 24.20
CA GLY A 586 -8.39 -22.72 24.64
C GLY A 586 -6.98 -23.21 24.34
N GLU A 587 -6.37 -23.95 25.28
CA GLU A 587 -5.01 -24.54 25.18
C GLU A 587 -4.86 -25.57 24.04
N GLU A 588 -5.94 -26.24 23.60
CA GLU A 588 -5.90 -27.28 22.54
C GLU A 588 -5.77 -26.72 21.11
N ALA A 589 -6.05 -25.42 20.89
CA ALA A 589 -6.03 -24.83 19.55
C ALA A 589 -4.63 -24.38 19.10
N SER A 590 -3.71 -24.13 20.04
CA SER A 590 -2.31 -23.84 19.73
C SER A 590 -1.60 -25.01 19.03
N GLU A 591 -1.93 -26.26 19.41
CA GLU A 591 -1.43 -27.46 18.73
C GLU A 591 -1.99 -27.63 17.30
N LEU A 592 -3.18 -27.07 17.03
CA LEU A 592 -3.80 -27.13 15.70
C LEU A 592 -3.19 -26.10 14.75
N VAL A 593 -2.88 -24.89 15.25
CA VAL A 593 -2.17 -23.84 14.50
C VAL A 593 -0.74 -24.28 14.19
N GLU A 594 -0.06 -24.92 15.14
CA GLU A 594 1.28 -25.49 14.93
C GLU A 594 1.25 -26.62 13.87
N LYS A 595 0.22 -27.47 13.88
CA LYS A 595 0.02 -28.50 12.84
C LYS A 595 -0.28 -27.91 11.45
N ILE A 596 -1.07 -26.84 11.35
CA ILE A 596 -1.37 -26.20 10.06
C ILE A 596 -0.12 -25.48 9.51
N ALA A 597 0.66 -24.81 10.37
CA ALA A 597 1.93 -24.20 9.99
C ALA A 597 2.97 -25.24 9.52
N LEU A 598 2.92 -26.46 10.08
CA LEU A 598 3.77 -27.58 9.67
C LEU A 598 3.26 -28.26 8.38
N ASP A 599 1.97 -28.48 8.20
CA ASP A 599 1.40 -29.08 6.98
C ASP A 599 1.58 -28.20 5.74
N ASP A 600 1.50 -26.87 5.89
CA ASP A 600 1.82 -25.92 4.80
C ASP A 600 3.31 -25.86 4.48
N SER A 601 4.18 -26.31 5.39
CA SER A 601 5.63 -26.41 5.17
C SER A 601 6.02 -27.72 4.50
N ASP A 602 5.33 -28.83 4.80
CA ASP A 602 5.59 -30.15 4.22
C ASP A 602 5.00 -30.30 2.81
N ASN A 603 3.86 -29.67 2.51
CA ASN A 603 3.36 -29.58 1.13
C ASN A 603 4.20 -28.67 0.22
N LYS A 604 5.07 -27.81 0.79
CA LYS A 604 6.01 -26.97 0.04
C LYS A 604 7.34 -27.65 -0.33
N ILE A 605 7.59 -28.87 0.15
CA ILE A 605 8.83 -29.62 -0.15
C ILE A 605 8.60 -30.68 -1.25
N SER A 606 7.36 -30.96 -1.64
CA SER A 606 7.03 -32.04 -2.60
C SER A 606 6.45 -31.62 -3.96
N SER A 607 6.43 -30.33 -4.31
CA SER A 607 6.02 -29.84 -5.65
C SER A 607 7.09 -29.02 -6.35
#